data_AF-A0A2G8LB24-F1
#
_entry.id   AF-A0A2G8LB24-F1
#
_cell.length_a   1.000
_cell.length_b   1.000
_cell.length_c   1.000
_cell.angle_alpha   90.00
_cell.angle_beta   90.00
_cell.angle_gamma   90.00
#
_symmetry.space_group_name_H-M   'P 1'
#
loop_
_entity.id
_entity.type
_entity.pdbx_description
1 polymer ?
#
loop_
_entity_poly.entity_id
_entity_poly.type
_entity_poly.pdbx_seq_one_letter_code
_entity_poly.pdbx_strand_id
1 'polypeptide(L)'
;MTFLGFKPFNSENSNTHYQCHLSESDSNAENAAVESFRTVWTRNNATENVDPSPPVWNKAKYKHWRVTLNNNEKNDAFGVFGCEAALDGRTSTSISGIFMRSDADIVPSDELVSVTVNAGDTGVSIGMKSTGSKNVAEFRWLKDNVTNDDFNGDDTWVISEQVEVDDAGVYECHIDGERSGAKQSLKLLIVRACPAQRWGPDACDGICDNCYNGGICDENSGKCICAPGFKGANCKEGNNFLLVLLNAKVYLTYLYDR
;
A
#
# COMPACT_ATOMS: atom_id res chain seq x y z
N MET A 1 -2.86 3.94 -12.19
CA MET A 1 -3.82 4.38 -11.15
C MET A 1 -3.07 5.04 -9.99
N THR A 2 -3.71 5.90 -9.20
CA THR A 2 -3.14 6.59 -8.03
C THR A 2 -4.12 6.51 -6.86
N PHE A 3 -3.59 6.23 -5.66
CA PHE A 3 -4.34 6.13 -4.41
C PHE A 3 -4.11 7.38 -3.57
N LEU A 4 -5.20 7.93 -3.03
CA LEU A 4 -5.14 9.09 -2.14
C LEU A 4 -5.99 8.84 -0.91
N GLY A 5 -5.35 8.53 0.21
CA GLY A 5 -6.00 8.42 1.51
C GLY A 5 -6.22 9.78 2.16
N PHE A 6 -7.41 10.01 2.72
CA PHE A 6 -7.72 11.20 3.51
C PHE A 6 -7.63 10.87 4.99
N LYS A 7 -6.72 11.57 5.69
CA LYS A 7 -6.37 11.30 7.10
C LYS A 7 -5.96 9.83 7.36
N PRO A 8 -5.01 9.26 6.58
CA PRO A 8 -4.65 7.85 6.69
C PRO A 8 -3.96 7.44 8.01
N PHE A 9 -3.59 8.40 8.88
CA PHE A 9 -3.00 8.13 10.21
C PHE A 9 -3.90 8.59 11.34
N ASN A 10 -5.22 8.63 11.09
CA ASN A 10 -6.24 9.04 12.03
C ASN A 10 -7.51 8.20 11.80
N SER A 11 -7.32 6.91 11.46
CA SER A 11 -8.41 6.02 11.04
C SER A 11 -9.50 5.83 12.09
N GLU A 12 -9.20 6.10 13.37
CA GLU A 12 -10.16 6.12 14.48
C GLU A 12 -11.26 7.18 14.33
N ASN A 13 -11.16 8.08 13.35
CA ASN A 13 -12.17 9.10 13.07
C ASN A 13 -13.18 8.63 12.00
N SER A 14 -14.46 8.95 12.18
CA SER A 14 -15.58 8.46 11.36
C SER A 14 -15.64 8.99 9.92
N ASN A 15 -14.85 10.01 9.55
CA ASN A 15 -14.92 10.67 8.24
C ASN A 15 -13.79 10.26 7.27
N THR A 16 -13.21 9.08 7.47
CA THR A 16 -12.06 8.58 6.71
C THR A 16 -12.51 7.99 5.36
N HIS A 17 -11.76 8.28 4.30
CA HIS A 17 -12.05 7.80 2.94
C HIS A 17 -10.78 7.80 2.10
N TYR A 18 -10.82 7.14 0.94
CA TYR A 18 -9.77 7.25 -0.07
C TYR A 18 -10.35 7.52 -1.45
N GLN A 19 -9.46 7.93 -2.35
CA GLN A 19 -9.77 8.20 -3.75
C GLN A 19 -8.84 7.40 -4.64
N CYS A 20 -9.41 6.86 -5.72
CA CYS A 20 -8.69 6.16 -6.76
C CYS A 20 -8.80 6.98 -8.05
N HIS A 21 -7.65 7.42 -8.53
CA HIS A 21 -7.50 8.25 -9.72
C HIS A 21 -6.92 7.39 -10.84
N LEU A 22 -7.63 7.27 -11.95
CA LEU A 22 -7.12 6.57 -13.12
C LEU A 22 -6.17 7.48 -13.90
N SER A 23 -5.11 6.91 -14.46
CA SER A 23 -4.16 7.64 -15.32
C SER A 23 -4.70 7.93 -16.72
N GLU A 24 -5.92 7.48 -17.02
CA GLU A 24 -6.60 7.66 -18.30
C GLU A 24 -7.19 9.06 -18.44
N SER A 25 -7.56 9.41 -19.67
CA SER A 25 -8.39 10.58 -19.88
C SER A 25 -9.69 10.48 -19.08
N ASP A 26 -10.09 11.61 -18.53
CA ASP A 26 -11.32 11.84 -17.79
C ASP A 26 -12.62 11.31 -18.45
N SER A 27 -12.62 11.08 -19.76
CA SER A 27 -13.76 10.51 -20.52
C SER A 27 -13.83 8.98 -20.44
N ASN A 28 -12.69 8.31 -20.34
CA ASN A 28 -12.59 6.86 -20.33
C ASN A 28 -12.63 6.31 -18.90
N ALA A 29 -12.15 7.11 -17.93
CA ALA A 29 -12.13 6.75 -16.53
C ALA A 29 -13.54 6.52 -15.91
N GLU A 30 -14.59 7.17 -16.43
CA GLU A 30 -15.99 6.94 -16.01
C GLU A 30 -16.53 5.57 -16.46
N ASN A 31 -15.99 5.02 -17.55
CA ASN A 31 -16.41 3.74 -18.11
C ASN A 31 -15.61 2.55 -17.56
N ALA A 32 -14.60 2.82 -16.72
CA ALA A 32 -13.84 1.75 -16.08
C ALA A 32 -14.71 1.04 -15.04
N ALA A 33 -14.66 -0.29 -15.02
CA ALA A 33 -15.17 -1.04 -13.89
C ALA A 33 -14.17 -0.89 -12.74
N VAL A 34 -14.61 -0.27 -11.64
CA VAL A 34 -13.76 -0.05 -10.47
C VAL A 34 -14.40 -0.68 -9.24
N GLU A 35 -13.65 -1.54 -8.58
CA GLU A 35 -14.03 -2.22 -7.35
C GLU A 35 -13.11 -1.80 -6.20
N SER A 36 -13.63 -1.83 -4.98
CA SER A 36 -12.86 -1.59 -3.76
C SER A 36 -12.64 -2.91 -3.04
N PHE A 37 -11.49 -3.05 -2.37
CA PHE A 37 -11.18 -4.25 -1.61
C PHE A 37 -10.42 -3.95 -0.32
N ARG A 38 -10.45 -4.90 0.61
CA ARG A 38 -9.57 -4.99 1.78
C ARG A 38 -8.52 -6.08 1.50
N THR A 39 -7.24 -5.78 1.68
CA THR A 39 -6.16 -6.74 1.39
C THR A 39 -6.02 -7.80 2.47
N VAL A 40 -6.15 -7.40 3.74
CA VAL A 40 -5.98 -8.30 4.90
C VAL A 40 -6.99 -8.01 5.99
N TRP A 41 -7.35 -9.06 6.74
CA TRP A 41 -8.16 -8.99 7.94
C TRP A 41 -7.34 -8.54 9.13
N THR A 42 -7.66 -7.40 9.74
CA THR A 42 -6.87 -6.80 10.84
C THR A 42 -7.53 -6.95 12.21
N ARG A 43 -8.51 -7.85 12.30
CA ARG A 43 -9.28 -8.20 13.51
C ARG A 43 -9.06 -9.67 13.87
N ASN A 44 -9.53 -10.08 15.05
CA ASN A 44 -9.25 -11.43 15.58
C ASN A 44 -9.82 -12.57 14.72
N ASN A 45 -10.88 -12.32 13.96
CA ASN A 45 -11.48 -13.30 13.06
C ASN A 45 -12.05 -12.63 11.79
N ALA A 46 -12.31 -13.44 10.77
CA ALA A 46 -12.83 -13.03 9.46
C ALA A 46 -14.09 -12.16 9.57
N THR A 47 -15.05 -12.60 10.39
CA THR A 47 -16.40 -12.01 10.49
C THR A 47 -16.43 -10.62 11.13
N GLU A 48 -15.33 -10.21 11.78
CA GLU A 48 -15.17 -8.87 12.34
C GLU A 48 -14.66 -7.84 11.33
N ASN A 49 -14.25 -8.26 10.13
CA ASN A 49 -13.70 -7.36 9.12
C ASN A 49 -14.78 -6.98 8.12
N VAL A 50 -15.01 -5.68 7.99
CA VAL A 50 -15.97 -5.13 7.03
C VAL A 50 -15.23 -4.68 5.78
N ASP A 51 -15.69 -5.10 4.61
CA ASP A 51 -15.16 -4.63 3.33
C ASP A 51 -15.48 -3.14 3.10
N PRO A 52 -14.63 -2.41 2.37
CA PRO A 52 -14.90 -1.02 2.05
C PRO A 52 -16.20 -0.88 1.25
N SER A 53 -16.83 0.30 1.33
CA SER A 53 -18.03 0.57 0.52
C SER A 53 -17.68 0.52 -0.98
N PRO A 54 -18.65 0.20 -1.86
CA PRO A 54 -18.42 0.27 -3.30
C PRO A 54 -17.92 1.65 -3.76
N PRO A 55 -17.00 1.73 -4.74
CA PRO A 55 -16.51 3.01 -5.24
C PRO A 55 -17.62 3.85 -5.86
N VAL A 56 -17.65 5.15 -5.55
CA VAL A 56 -18.61 6.11 -6.10
C VAL A 56 -17.88 7.09 -7.01
N TRP A 57 -18.31 7.19 -8.26
CA TRP A 57 -17.74 8.13 -9.23
C TRP A 57 -17.99 9.58 -8.83
N ASN A 58 -16.94 10.40 -8.81
CA ASN A 58 -17.00 11.82 -8.49
C ASN A 58 -16.58 12.68 -9.68
N LYS A 59 -17.50 13.55 -10.15
CA LYS A 59 -17.33 14.43 -11.31
C LYS A 59 -16.78 15.83 -10.97
N ALA A 60 -16.13 16.00 -9.82
CA ALA A 60 -15.49 17.27 -9.45
C ALA A 60 -14.34 17.63 -10.40
N LYS A 61 -13.69 18.78 -10.16
CA LYS A 61 -12.56 19.30 -10.97
C LYS A 61 -11.46 18.26 -11.23
N TYR A 62 -11.24 17.34 -10.28
CA TYR A 62 -10.37 16.18 -10.45
C TYR A 62 -11.26 14.94 -10.34
N LYS A 63 -11.48 14.26 -11.46
CA LYS A 63 -12.37 13.10 -11.50
C LYS A 63 -11.72 11.91 -10.83
N HIS A 64 -12.48 11.21 -9.99
CA HIS A 64 -11.96 10.08 -9.22
C HIS A 64 -13.09 9.18 -8.74
N TRP A 65 -12.72 7.96 -8.38
CA TRP A 65 -13.57 7.05 -7.62
C TRP A 65 -13.33 7.28 -6.14
N ARG A 66 -14.38 7.56 -5.38
CA ARG A 66 -14.32 7.78 -3.94
C ARG A 66 -14.82 6.53 -3.21
N VAL A 67 -14.08 6.09 -2.20
CA VAL A 67 -14.46 4.98 -1.34
C VAL A 67 -14.49 5.44 0.11
N THR A 68 -15.65 5.30 0.76
CA THR A 68 -15.82 5.66 2.17
C THR A 68 -15.52 4.46 3.06
N LEU A 69 -14.75 4.68 4.12
CA LEU A 69 -14.48 3.68 5.15
C LEU A 69 -15.42 3.94 6.34
N ASN A 70 -16.33 3.01 6.60
CA ASN A 70 -17.34 3.16 7.64
C ASN A 70 -16.76 2.77 8.99
N ASN A 71 -16.28 3.74 9.79
CA ASN A 71 -15.73 3.45 11.12
C ASN A 71 -16.81 3.46 12.22
N ASN A 72 -17.69 2.43 12.22
CA ASN A 72 -18.80 2.29 13.17
C ASN A 72 -18.31 1.78 14.55
N GLU A 73 -17.44 2.54 15.22
CA GLU A 73 -16.87 2.25 16.55
C GLU A 73 -16.03 0.96 16.67
N LYS A 74 -15.92 0.16 15.59
CA LYS A 74 -15.21 -1.12 15.56
C LYS A 74 -13.81 -1.06 14.94
N ASN A 75 -13.31 0.14 14.65
CA ASN A 75 -12.03 0.36 13.94
C ASN A 75 -12.01 -0.23 12.51
N ASP A 76 -13.16 -0.29 11.84
CA ASP A 76 -13.26 -0.88 10.51
C ASP A 76 -12.46 -0.10 9.44
N ALA A 77 -12.14 1.16 9.71
CA ALA A 77 -11.29 1.99 8.85
C ALA A 77 -9.78 1.75 9.05
N PHE A 78 -9.37 0.94 10.03
CA PHE A 78 -7.99 0.47 10.14
C PHE A 78 -7.76 -0.70 9.18
N GLY A 79 -6.63 -0.69 8.47
CA GLY A 79 -6.25 -1.77 7.58
C GLY A 79 -5.60 -1.32 6.28
N VAL A 80 -5.51 -2.27 5.34
CA VAL A 80 -5.00 -2.06 3.99
C VAL A 80 -6.16 -2.18 3.01
N PHE A 81 -6.38 -1.13 2.24
CA PHE A 81 -7.51 -1.01 1.31
C PHE A 81 -7.02 -0.59 -0.06
N GLY A 82 -7.77 -0.97 -1.09
CA GLY A 82 -7.39 -0.65 -2.44
C GLY A 82 -8.55 -0.45 -3.39
N CYS A 83 -8.20 -0.12 -4.62
CA CYS A 83 -9.07 -0.22 -5.76
C CYS A 83 -8.45 -1.15 -6.79
N GLU A 84 -9.29 -1.89 -7.48
CA GLU A 84 -8.96 -2.53 -8.74
C GLU A 84 -9.76 -1.85 -9.85
N ALA A 85 -9.11 -1.57 -10.97
CA ALA A 85 -9.74 -0.97 -12.13
C ALA A 85 -9.49 -1.82 -13.37
N ALA A 86 -10.57 -2.18 -14.05
CA ALA A 86 -10.56 -2.89 -15.32
C ALA A 86 -11.14 -2.01 -16.44
N LEU A 87 -10.49 -2.05 -17.59
CA LEU A 87 -10.93 -1.40 -18.83
C LEU A 87 -10.85 -2.43 -19.95
N ASP A 88 -11.89 -2.50 -20.78
CA ASP A 88 -11.96 -3.46 -21.88
C ASP A 88 -10.70 -3.46 -22.75
N GLY A 89 -10.14 -4.65 -22.96
CA GLY A 89 -8.91 -4.85 -23.74
C GLY A 89 -7.62 -4.44 -23.04
N ARG A 90 -7.64 -4.18 -21.72
CA ARG A 90 -6.47 -3.85 -20.91
C ARG A 90 -6.35 -4.74 -19.69
N THR A 91 -5.13 -4.89 -19.20
CA THR A 91 -4.85 -5.56 -17.92
C THR A 91 -5.46 -4.76 -16.78
N SER A 92 -6.12 -5.44 -15.84
CA SER A 92 -6.55 -4.84 -14.58
C SER A 92 -5.35 -4.23 -13.85
N THR A 93 -5.59 -3.13 -13.15
CA THR A 93 -4.58 -2.52 -12.28
C THR A 93 -5.17 -2.41 -10.90
N SER A 94 -4.43 -2.87 -9.88
CA SER A 94 -4.78 -2.64 -8.48
C SER A 94 -3.80 -1.69 -7.80
N ILE A 95 -4.27 -1.03 -6.76
CA ILE A 95 -3.46 -0.13 -5.94
C ILE A 95 -3.97 -0.19 -4.50
N SER A 96 -3.07 -0.20 -3.54
CA SER A 96 -3.42 -0.28 -2.12
C SER A 96 -2.84 0.87 -1.32
N GLY A 97 -3.43 1.14 -0.16
CA GLY A 97 -2.94 2.08 0.81
C GLY A 97 -3.30 1.67 2.23
N ILE A 98 -2.51 2.15 3.18
CA ILE A 98 -2.62 1.79 4.59
C ILE A 98 -3.30 2.91 5.36
N PHE A 99 -4.25 2.52 6.21
CA PHE A 99 -4.89 3.37 7.19
C PHE A 99 -4.55 2.88 8.60
N MET A 100 -3.86 3.70 9.36
CA MET A 100 -3.46 3.45 10.75
C MET A 100 -4.14 4.45 11.69
N ARG A 101 -4.21 4.08 12.97
CA ARG A 101 -4.67 4.99 14.02
C ARG A 101 -3.59 6.02 14.37
N SER A 102 -4.01 7.19 14.84
CA SER A 102 -3.07 8.22 15.32
C SER A 102 -2.43 7.86 16.67
N ASP A 103 -3.11 7.03 17.45
CA ASP A 103 -2.72 6.53 18.76
C ASP A 103 -2.31 5.05 18.73
N ALA A 104 -1.73 4.60 17.61
CA ALA A 104 -1.18 3.26 17.44
C ALA A 104 -0.04 3.00 18.45
N ASP A 105 0.03 1.78 18.97
CA ASP A 105 1.01 1.35 19.97
C ASP A 105 2.33 0.89 19.33
N ILE A 106 2.26 0.52 18.04
CA ILE A 106 3.38 0.08 17.20
C ILE A 106 3.31 0.85 15.88
N VAL A 107 4.46 1.29 15.36
CA VAL A 107 4.60 1.94 14.05
C VAL A 107 5.82 1.41 13.29
N PRO A 108 5.90 1.57 11.96
CA PRO A 108 7.12 1.25 11.22
C PRO A 108 8.33 2.02 11.78
N SER A 109 9.46 1.34 11.96
CA SER A 109 10.64 1.96 12.59
C SER A 109 11.22 3.11 11.78
N ASP A 110 11.15 3.00 10.45
CA ASP A 110 11.57 3.97 9.44
C ASP A 110 10.46 4.95 9.03
N GLU A 111 9.29 4.88 9.66
CA GLU A 111 8.12 5.73 9.40
C GLU A 111 7.53 5.60 7.97
N LEU A 112 7.95 4.56 7.24
CA LEU A 112 7.44 4.23 5.91
C LEU A 112 6.46 3.05 6.00
N VAL A 113 5.26 3.25 5.45
CA VAL A 113 4.22 2.21 5.41
C VAL A 113 4.38 1.25 4.24
N SER A 114 5.25 1.56 3.28
CA SER A 114 5.61 0.66 2.20
C SER A 114 7.09 0.73 1.89
N VAL A 115 7.61 -0.37 1.36
CA VAL A 115 8.98 -0.45 0.84
C VAL A 115 8.94 -1.24 -0.46
N THR A 116 9.62 -0.74 -1.49
CA THR A 116 9.77 -1.43 -2.77
C THR A 116 11.19 -1.98 -2.87
N VAL A 117 11.29 -3.27 -3.14
CA VAL A 117 12.53 -4.01 -3.37
C VAL A 117 12.42 -4.80 -4.68
N ASN A 118 13.49 -5.47 -5.06
CA ASN A 118 13.57 -6.30 -6.25
C ASN A 118 13.83 -7.75 -5.87
N ALA A 119 13.34 -8.68 -6.67
CA ALA A 119 13.72 -10.08 -6.54
C ALA A 119 15.26 -10.22 -6.60
N GLY A 120 15.83 -10.97 -5.66
CA GLY A 120 17.27 -11.13 -5.50
C GLY A 120 17.93 -10.11 -4.55
N ASP A 121 17.24 -9.07 -4.10
CA ASP A 121 17.78 -8.15 -3.10
C ASP A 121 18.05 -8.92 -1.78
N THR A 122 19.09 -8.54 -1.04
CA THR A 122 19.50 -9.21 0.21
C THR A 122 19.51 -8.23 1.38
N GLY A 123 19.35 -8.74 2.61
CA GLY A 123 19.40 -7.92 3.82
C GLY A 123 18.16 -7.03 3.99
N VAL A 124 17.04 -7.43 3.39
CA VAL A 124 15.76 -6.75 3.52
C VAL A 124 15.12 -7.15 4.84
N SER A 125 14.63 -6.17 5.59
CA SER A 125 13.97 -6.40 6.87
C SER A 125 12.83 -5.42 7.08
N ILE A 126 11.78 -5.89 7.74
CA ILE A 126 10.61 -5.10 8.13
C ILE A 126 10.75 -4.78 9.62
N GLY A 127 11.20 -3.57 9.94
CA GLY A 127 11.35 -3.09 11.31
C GLY A 127 10.12 -2.34 11.82
N MET A 128 9.75 -2.58 13.08
CA MET A 128 8.67 -1.93 13.80
C MET A 128 9.21 -1.40 15.13
N LYS A 129 8.55 -0.40 15.71
CA LYS A 129 8.91 0.14 17.03
C LYS A 129 7.66 0.45 17.84
N SER A 130 7.76 0.31 19.16
CA SER A 130 6.70 0.81 20.04
C SER A 130 6.68 2.34 20.04
N THR A 131 5.49 2.94 20.09
CA THR A 131 5.29 4.38 20.26
C THR A 131 5.22 4.80 21.74
N GLY A 132 5.16 3.83 22.66
CA GLY A 132 4.93 4.05 24.08
C GLY A 132 5.76 3.10 24.95
N SER A 133 5.11 2.54 25.97
CA SER A 133 5.75 1.65 26.95
C SER A 133 5.50 0.16 26.69
N LYS A 134 4.98 -0.20 25.52
CA LYS A 134 4.73 -1.60 25.17
C LYS A 134 6.05 -2.35 25.02
N ASN A 135 6.09 -3.59 25.48
CA ASN A 135 7.29 -4.40 25.48
C ASN A 135 7.41 -5.14 24.13
N VAL A 136 8.60 -5.11 23.53
CA VAL A 136 8.90 -5.85 22.30
C VAL A 136 8.67 -7.37 22.48
N ALA A 137 8.85 -7.91 23.69
CA ALA A 137 8.53 -9.31 24.00
C ALA A 137 7.06 -9.70 23.74
N GLU A 138 6.16 -8.72 23.69
CA GLU A 138 4.73 -8.92 23.39
C GLU A 138 4.42 -8.81 21.89
N PHE A 139 5.41 -8.50 21.05
CA PHE A 139 5.20 -8.36 19.60
C PHE A 139 4.90 -9.72 18.98
N ARG A 140 3.89 -9.75 18.13
CA ARG A 140 3.42 -10.91 17.38
C ARG A 140 3.27 -10.53 15.91
N TRP A 141 3.72 -11.40 15.03
CA TRP A 141 3.87 -11.09 13.62
C TRP A 141 2.95 -11.92 12.72
N LEU A 142 2.45 -11.28 11.67
CA LEU A 142 1.75 -11.95 10.58
C LEU A 142 2.24 -11.42 9.23
N LYS A 143 2.22 -12.28 8.22
CA LYS A 143 2.30 -11.92 6.81
C LYS A 143 1.03 -12.39 6.12
N ASP A 144 0.29 -11.49 5.48
CA ASP A 144 -0.94 -11.81 4.73
C ASP A 144 -1.93 -12.66 5.55
N ASN A 145 -2.14 -12.27 6.81
CA ASN A 145 -2.96 -12.98 7.80
C ASN A 145 -2.47 -14.36 8.28
N VAL A 146 -1.29 -14.80 7.84
CA VAL A 146 -0.62 -16.00 8.35
C VAL A 146 0.31 -15.61 9.49
N THR A 147 0.10 -16.18 10.68
CA THR A 147 0.97 -15.97 11.85
C THR A 147 2.35 -16.55 11.61
N ASN A 148 3.39 -15.87 12.09
CA ASN A 148 4.73 -16.41 12.14
C ASN A 148 5.28 -16.29 13.56
N ASP A 149 5.39 -17.43 14.22
CA ASP A 149 5.83 -17.49 15.62
C ASP A 149 7.36 -17.40 15.78
N ASP A 150 8.12 -17.58 14.70
CA ASP A 150 9.60 -17.51 14.74
C ASP A 150 10.09 -16.09 15.06
N PHE A 151 9.28 -15.07 14.76
CA PHE A 151 9.55 -13.66 15.07
C PHE A 151 8.81 -13.15 16.32
N ASN A 152 8.20 -14.03 17.11
CA ASN A 152 7.52 -13.60 18.33
C ASN A 152 8.52 -13.00 19.31
N GLY A 153 8.22 -11.78 19.76
CA GLY A 153 9.11 -11.04 20.66
C GLY A 153 10.25 -10.31 19.96
N ASP A 154 10.27 -10.26 18.62
CA ASP A 154 11.21 -9.47 17.83
C ASP A 154 10.55 -8.17 17.35
N ASP A 155 11.36 -7.11 17.23
CA ASP A 155 10.95 -5.83 16.63
C ASP A 155 11.17 -5.77 15.12
N THR A 156 11.82 -6.79 14.55
CA THR A 156 12.27 -6.81 13.16
C THR A 156 12.04 -8.18 12.53
N TRP A 157 11.26 -8.23 11.46
CA TRP A 157 11.18 -9.41 10.59
C TRP A 157 12.28 -9.35 9.55
N VAL A 158 13.23 -10.29 9.60
CA VAL A 158 14.36 -10.36 8.66
C VAL A 158 14.07 -11.36 7.55
N ILE A 159 14.17 -10.93 6.29
CA ILE A 159 14.19 -11.85 5.14
C ILE A 159 15.62 -12.36 5.03
N SER A 160 15.81 -13.61 5.46
CA SER A 160 17.15 -14.17 5.70
C SER A 160 17.91 -14.49 4.41
N GLU A 161 17.19 -14.80 3.34
CA GLU A 161 17.74 -15.12 2.04
C GLU A 161 17.56 -13.96 1.04
N GLN A 162 17.78 -14.23 -0.23
CA GLN A 162 17.38 -13.32 -1.31
C GLN A 162 15.85 -13.17 -1.32
N VAL A 163 15.38 -11.94 -1.53
CA VAL A 163 13.95 -11.65 -1.63
C VAL A 163 13.36 -12.34 -2.84
N GLU A 164 12.22 -12.99 -2.64
CA GLU A 164 11.39 -13.60 -3.68
C GLU A 164 10.06 -12.84 -3.82
N VAL A 165 9.36 -13.04 -4.95
CA VAL A 165 8.06 -12.38 -5.16
C VAL A 165 7.05 -12.77 -4.08
N ASP A 166 7.15 -13.98 -3.56
CA ASP A 166 6.26 -14.50 -2.51
C ASP A 166 6.51 -13.83 -1.15
N ASP A 167 7.63 -13.11 -0.97
CA ASP A 167 7.85 -12.24 0.19
C ASP A 167 6.98 -10.98 0.14
N ALA A 168 6.49 -10.56 -1.03
CA ALA A 168 5.58 -9.41 -1.12
C ALA A 168 4.32 -9.65 -0.29
N GLY A 169 3.77 -8.59 0.28
CA GLY A 169 2.55 -8.70 1.09
C GLY A 169 2.48 -7.69 2.22
N VAL A 170 1.43 -7.84 3.04
CA VAL A 170 1.21 -7.03 4.22
C VAL A 170 1.81 -7.71 5.44
N TYR A 171 2.78 -7.06 6.04
CA TYR A 171 3.37 -7.42 7.31
C TYR A 171 2.65 -6.67 8.43
N GLU A 172 2.11 -7.42 9.38
CA GLU A 172 1.40 -6.91 10.56
C GLU A 172 2.18 -7.27 11.82
N CYS A 173 2.42 -6.27 12.68
CA CYS A 173 3.02 -6.48 13.99
C CYS A 173 2.09 -5.92 15.06
N HIS A 174 1.59 -6.77 15.95
CA HIS A 174 0.61 -6.42 16.99
C HIS A 174 1.10 -6.85 18.38
N ILE A 175 0.48 -6.30 19.42
CA ILE A 175 0.70 -6.73 20.81
C ILE A 175 -0.17 -7.95 21.08
N ASP A 176 0.41 -8.97 21.70
CA ASP A 176 -0.26 -10.21 22.10
C ASP A 176 -1.57 -9.93 22.86
N GLY A 177 -2.67 -10.54 22.41
CA GLY A 177 -4.01 -10.33 22.98
C GLY A 177 -4.67 -8.97 22.68
N GLU A 178 -4.00 -8.03 22.01
CA GLU A 178 -4.51 -6.67 21.78
C GLU A 178 -4.80 -6.35 20.29
N ARG A 179 -4.75 -7.34 19.39
CA ARG A 179 -4.98 -7.15 17.94
C ARG A 179 -6.31 -6.47 17.60
N SER A 180 -7.38 -6.76 18.34
CA SER A 180 -8.69 -6.10 18.20
C SER A 180 -8.71 -4.64 18.65
N GLY A 181 -7.61 -4.10 19.18
CA GLY A 181 -7.46 -2.67 19.43
C GLY A 181 -7.28 -1.84 18.16
N ALA A 182 -6.91 -2.47 17.03
CA ALA A 182 -6.52 -1.78 15.80
C ALA A 182 -5.35 -0.80 15.99
N LYS A 183 -4.50 -1.05 16.98
CA LYS A 183 -3.33 -0.24 17.36
C LYS A 183 -2.00 -0.86 16.92
N GLN A 184 -2.08 -1.95 16.17
CA GLN A 184 -0.94 -2.61 15.57
C GLN A 184 -0.36 -1.82 14.40
N SER A 185 0.84 -2.21 13.97
CA SER A 185 1.50 -1.63 12.81
C SER A 185 1.28 -2.48 11.56
N LEU A 186 1.19 -1.82 10.41
CA LEU A 186 1.09 -2.44 9.09
C LEU A 186 2.19 -1.89 8.18
N LYS A 187 2.85 -2.75 7.43
CA LYS A 187 3.82 -2.37 6.40
C LYS A 187 3.66 -3.25 5.16
N LEU A 188 3.66 -2.62 3.99
CA LEU A 188 3.49 -3.29 2.70
C LEU A 188 4.85 -3.46 2.03
N LEU A 189 5.31 -4.71 1.90
CA LEU A 189 6.47 -5.06 1.11
C LEU A 189 6.02 -5.27 -0.34
N ILE A 190 6.61 -4.50 -1.25
CA ILE A 190 6.38 -4.63 -2.69
C ILE A 190 7.66 -5.21 -3.28
N VAL A 191 7.55 -6.38 -3.91
CA VAL A 191 8.69 -7.02 -4.58
C VAL A 191 8.49 -6.93 -6.08
N ARG A 192 9.42 -6.28 -6.77
CA ARG A 192 9.48 -6.32 -8.23
C ARG A 192 9.98 -7.70 -8.67
N ALA A 193 9.29 -8.34 -9.60
CA ALA A 193 9.60 -9.67 -10.11
C ALA A 193 10.96 -9.78 -10.81
N CYS A 194 11.55 -8.65 -11.17
CA CYS A 194 12.87 -8.58 -11.77
C CYS A 194 13.89 -7.89 -10.88
N PRO A 195 15.18 -8.28 -10.98
CA PRO A 195 16.28 -7.56 -10.35
C PRO A 195 16.28 -6.07 -10.69
N ALA A 196 16.99 -5.29 -9.88
CA ALA A 196 17.13 -3.86 -10.11
C ALA A 196 17.54 -3.55 -11.57
N GLN A 197 16.90 -2.55 -12.17
CA GLN A 197 17.12 -2.10 -13.55
C GLN A 197 16.73 -3.11 -14.65
N ARG A 198 16.04 -4.19 -14.31
CA ARG A 198 15.46 -5.13 -15.27
C ARG A 198 13.93 -5.09 -15.27
N TRP A 199 13.35 -5.50 -16.39
CA TRP A 199 11.91 -5.66 -16.61
C TRP A 199 11.65 -6.82 -17.58
N GLY A 200 10.39 -7.19 -17.73
CA GLY A 200 9.93 -8.37 -18.48
C GLY A 200 9.96 -9.58 -17.55
N PRO A 201 8.90 -9.84 -16.76
CA PRO A 201 8.86 -10.98 -15.83
C PRO A 201 9.18 -12.31 -16.54
N ASP A 202 9.55 -13.33 -15.76
CA ASP A 202 10.09 -14.63 -16.19
C ASP A 202 11.53 -14.60 -16.73
N ALA A 203 11.86 -13.71 -17.67
CA ALA A 203 13.19 -13.65 -18.29
C ALA A 203 14.07 -12.51 -17.77
N CYS A 204 13.47 -11.38 -17.38
CA CYS A 204 14.13 -10.15 -16.93
C CYS A 204 15.24 -9.66 -17.88
N ASP A 205 15.04 -9.85 -19.17
CA ASP A 205 15.98 -9.50 -20.24
C ASP A 205 15.86 -8.03 -20.66
N GLY A 206 14.69 -7.43 -20.47
CA GLY A 206 14.44 -6.01 -20.63
C GLY A 206 15.32 -5.16 -19.72
N ILE A 207 15.88 -4.08 -20.26
CA ILE A 207 16.65 -3.08 -19.50
C ILE A 207 15.75 -1.89 -19.23
N CYS A 208 15.67 -1.48 -17.98
CA CYS A 208 14.88 -0.33 -17.56
C CYS A 208 15.51 0.97 -18.07
N ASP A 209 14.64 1.92 -18.44
CA ASP A 209 15.06 3.30 -18.60
C ASP A 209 15.46 3.90 -17.24
N ASN A 210 16.31 4.93 -17.27
CA ASN A 210 16.68 5.66 -16.06
C ASN A 210 15.49 6.51 -15.59
N CYS A 211 14.88 6.11 -14.47
CA CYS A 211 13.81 6.87 -13.81
C CYS A 211 14.39 7.82 -12.76
N TYR A 212 14.13 9.12 -12.90
CA TYR A 212 14.66 10.16 -12.01
C TYR A 212 13.65 10.54 -10.93
N ASN A 213 14.10 11.32 -9.94
CA ASN A 213 13.23 11.91 -8.91
C ASN A 213 12.38 10.90 -8.13
N GLY A 214 12.95 9.73 -7.81
CA GLY A 214 12.25 8.67 -7.10
C GLY A 214 11.24 7.89 -7.96
N GLY A 215 11.32 8.02 -9.29
CA GLY A 215 10.55 7.16 -10.19
C GLY A 215 11.05 5.70 -10.16
N ILE A 216 10.13 4.77 -10.38
CA ILE A 216 10.38 3.32 -10.36
C ILE A 216 10.10 2.77 -11.75
N CYS A 217 10.95 1.87 -12.24
CA CYS A 217 10.72 1.17 -13.50
C CYS A 217 9.60 0.14 -13.32
N ASP A 218 8.55 0.23 -14.13
CA ASP A 218 7.53 -0.80 -14.24
C ASP A 218 8.16 -2.09 -14.74
N GLU A 219 7.97 -3.16 -13.99
CA GLU A 219 8.50 -4.48 -14.34
C GLU A 219 7.85 -5.08 -15.58
N ASN A 220 6.61 -4.68 -15.92
CA ASN A 220 5.91 -5.27 -17.06
C ASN A 220 6.25 -4.56 -18.38
N SER A 221 6.38 -3.23 -18.36
CA SER A 221 6.57 -2.44 -19.57
C SER A 221 7.94 -1.76 -19.70
N GLY A 222 8.76 -1.75 -18.65
CA GLY A 222 10.05 -1.06 -18.61
C GLY A 222 9.96 0.47 -18.51
N LYS A 223 8.74 1.03 -18.50
CA LYS A 223 8.49 2.47 -18.43
C LYS A 223 8.61 2.98 -16.99
N CYS A 224 8.91 4.26 -16.83
CA CYS A 224 8.96 4.86 -15.51
C CYS A 224 7.57 5.21 -14.96
N ILE A 225 7.32 4.77 -13.72
CA ILE A 225 6.25 5.23 -12.85
C ILE A 225 6.82 6.37 -12.00
N CYS A 226 6.27 7.57 -12.16
CA CYS A 226 6.81 8.76 -11.51
C CYS A 226 6.23 8.99 -10.12
N ALA A 227 7.08 9.46 -9.20
CA ALA A 227 6.66 9.94 -7.90
C ALA A 227 5.70 11.16 -8.03
N PRO A 228 4.85 11.42 -7.03
CA PRO A 228 3.92 12.54 -7.08
C PRO A 228 4.65 13.87 -7.30
N GLY A 229 4.16 14.68 -8.25
CA GLY A 229 4.80 15.96 -8.61
C GLY A 229 5.79 15.87 -9.77
N PHE A 230 6.11 14.67 -10.28
CA PHE A 230 6.97 14.47 -11.44
C PHE A 230 6.23 13.77 -12.58
N LYS A 231 6.70 13.98 -13.81
CA LYS A 231 6.12 13.41 -15.04
C LYS A 231 7.18 13.26 -16.14
N GLY A 232 6.72 12.80 -17.31
CA GLY A 232 7.55 12.53 -18.49
C GLY A 232 8.06 11.10 -18.49
N ALA A 233 8.61 10.64 -19.62
CA ALA A 233 9.01 9.25 -19.81
C ALA A 233 10.04 8.73 -18.79
N ASN A 234 10.84 9.64 -18.21
CA ASN A 234 11.88 9.36 -17.24
C ASN A 234 11.74 10.16 -15.94
N CYS A 235 10.56 10.75 -15.68
CA CYS A 235 10.26 11.48 -14.44
C CYS A 235 11.14 12.72 -14.16
N LYS A 236 11.78 13.30 -15.17
CA LYS A 236 12.61 14.50 -15.02
C LYS A 236 11.81 15.80 -14.90
N GLU A 237 10.59 15.82 -15.43
CA GLU A 237 9.79 17.04 -15.50
C GLU A 237 9.02 17.22 -14.19
N GLY A 238 9.28 18.33 -13.49
CA GLY A 238 8.44 18.76 -12.38
C GLY A 238 7.08 19.25 -12.88
N ASN A 239 6.02 18.91 -12.17
CA ASN A 239 4.67 19.38 -12.43
C ASN A 239 4.20 20.28 -11.27
N ASN A 240 3.68 21.47 -11.58
CA ASN A 240 3.12 22.42 -10.59
C ASN A 240 1.79 21.94 -9.96
N PHE A 241 1.47 20.64 -10.05
CA PHE A 241 0.25 20.04 -9.50
C PHE A 241 0.29 19.90 -7.96
N LEU A 242 1.37 20.33 -7.31
CA LEU A 242 1.59 20.15 -5.87
C LEU A 242 1.18 21.38 -5.02
N LEU A 243 -0.06 21.88 -5.19
CA LEU A 243 -0.62 22.93 -4.32
C LEU A 243 -1.97 22.57 -3.67
N VAL A 244 -2.42 21.31 -3.70
CA VAL A 244 -3.75 20.92 -3.16
C VAL A 244 -3.72 19.84 -2.08
N LEU A 245 -2.58 19.38 -1.57
CA LEU A 245 -2.56 18.35 -0.52
C LEU A 245 -1.70 18.72 0.69
N LEU A 246 -1.92 19.91 1.25
CA LEU A 246 -1.28 20.33 2.52
C LEU A 246 -1.80 19.62 3.78
N ASN A 247 -2.56 18.51 3.65
CA ASN A 247 -2.98 17.67 4.80
C ASN A 247 -3.19 16.18 4.42
N ALA A 248 -2.69 15.70 3.28
CA ALA A 248 -2.86 14.31 2.85
C ALA A 248 -1.52 13.70 2.44
N LYS A 249 -1.13 12.58 3.06
CA LYS A 249 0.03 11.80 2.62
C LYS A 249 -0.39 10.96 1.40
N VAL A 250 0.24 11.20 0.25
CA VAL A 250 0.01 10.43 -0.98
C VAL A 250 0.88 9.17 -0.92
N TYR A 251 0.26 8.00 -0.97
CA TYR A 251 0.97 6.72 -1.06
C TYR A 251 0.68 6.10 -2.42
N LEU A 252 1.71 5.92 -3.22
CA LEU A 252 1.64 5.16 -4.45
C LEU A 252 2.17 3.77 -4.14
N THR A 253 1.27 2.82 -3.90
CA THR A 253 1.65 1.41 -3.74
C THR A 253 0.96 0.58 -4.83
N TYR A 254 1.69 0.32 -5.91
CA TYR A 254 1.23 -0.56 -6.99
C TYR A 254 1.38 -2.02 -6.55
N LEU A 255 0.28 -2.75 -6.61
CA LEU A 255 0.29 -4.22 -6.61
C LEU A 255 -0.23 -4.61 -8.00
N TYR A 256 0.50 -5.48 -8.69
CA TYR A 256 -0.01 -6.10 -9.91
C TYR A 256 -0.61 -7.44 -9.50
N ASP A 257 -1.87 -7.69 -9.87
CA ASP A 257 -2.42 -9.04 -9.79
C ASP A 257 -1.93 -9.82 -11.02
N ARG A 258 -1.50 -11.07 -10.83
CA ARG A 258 -1.00 -11.95 -11.91
C ARG A 258 -2.14 -12.63 -12.64
#